data_AF-A0AAD5H3G1-F1
#
_entry.id   AF-A0AAD5H3G1-F1
#
_cell.length_a   1.000
_cell.length_b   1.000
_cell.length_c   1.000
_cell.angle_alpha   90.00
_cell.angle_beta   90.00
_cell.angle_gamma   90.00
#
_symmetry.space_group_name_H-M   'P 1'
#
loop_
_entity.id
_entity.type
_entity.pdbx_description
1 polymer ?
#
loop_
_entity_poly.entity_id
_entity_poly.type
_entity_poly.pdbx_seq_one_letter_code
_entity_poly.pdbx_strand_id
1 'polypeptide(L)'
;MGVAAADLIMPGPRSRRRLSTDISTVYYAMKFEISDDAVLKLVGVGSAVHSVHWLADGKGAHKFHFAESVPYDDTTARQYGWALAGLAAMPLAISAAEGGKDAKKNALKASGATWLAGSALLAYNGHEHKGGQEENLMYAAAVGHAALGALCLWRGLAEDEKWEKTLFEDKDKD
;
A
#
# COMPACT_ATOMS: atom_id res chain seq x y z
N MET A 1 42.77 -51.21 44.34
CA MET A 1 42.04 -51.35 43.06
C MET A 1 40.57 -51.55 43.40
N GLY A 2 39.75 -50.53 43.15
CA GLY A 2 38.33 -50.54 43.50
C GLY A 2 37.58 -49.62 42.54
N VAL A 3 36.58 -50.19 41.89
CA VAL A 3 35.69 -49.61 40.90
C VAL A 3 34.44 -49.10 41.62
N ALA A 4 33.94 -47.91 41.25
CA ALA A 4 32.52 -47.49 41.26
C ALA A 4 32.48 -46.01 40.83
N ALA A 5 31.97 -45.65 39.65
CA ALA A 5 30.56 -45.60 39.23
C ALA A 5 29.81 -44.38 39.79
N ALA A 6 29.75 -43.36 38.92
CA ALA A 6 28.67 -42.40 38.67
C ALA A 6 27.74 -41.95 39.80
N ASP A 7 27.78 -40.64 40.07
CA ASP A 7 26.56 -39.88 40.34
C ASP A 7 26.50 -38.65 39.44
N LEU A 8 25.35 -38.50 38.79
CA LEU A 8 25.00 -37.45 37.84
C LEU A 8 24.91 -36.09 38.54
N ILE A 9 25.70 -35.13 38.06
CA ILE A 9 25.43 -33.70 38.29
C ILE A 9 24.36 -33.28 37.30
N MET A 10 23.11 -33.19 37.76
CA MET A 10 22.02 -32.56 36.99
C MET A 10 22.28 -31.05 36.87
N PRO A 11 22.47 -30.49 35.65
CA PRO A 11 22.56 -29.05 35.48
C PRO A 11 21.16 -28.44 35.69
N GLY A 12 21.05 -27.56 36.69
CA GLY A 12 19.84 -26.80 36.98
C GLY A 12 19.37 -25.95 35.79
N PRO A 13 18.09 -25.52 35.78
CA PRO A 13 17.47 -24.84 34.66
C PRO A 13 18.08 -23.44 34.47
N ARG A 14 19.14 -23.35 33.66
CA ARG A 14 19.68 -22.09 33.16
C ARG A 14 18.71 -21.46 32.16
N SER A 15 18.02 -20.44 32.65
CA SER A 15 17.68 -19.21 31.90
C SER A 15 17.17 -19.38 30.46
N ARG A 16 15.94 -19.89 30.29
CA ARG A 16 15.08 -19.54 29.13
C ARG A 16 14.28 -18.27 29.42
N ARG A 17 14.96 -17.15 29.69
CA ARG A 17 14.33 -15.84 29.86
C ARG A 17 15.24 -14.78 29.27
N ARG A 18 15.13 -14.58 27.95
CA ARG A 18 15.50 -13.36 27.18
C ARG A 18 15.43 -13.64 25.67
N LEU A 19 14.23 -14.02 25.20
CA LEU A 19 13.91 -14.03 23.76
C LEU A 19 12.40 -13.91 23.54
N SER A 20 11.68 -13.29 24.49
CA SER A 20 10.25 -12.99 24.38
C SER A 20 9.94 -11.53 24.66
N THR A 21 10.95 -10.65 24.66
CA THR A 21 10.83 -9.26 25.08
C THR A 21 11.16 -8.27 23.95
N ASP A 22 11.03 -8.68 22.68
CA ASP A 22 11.25 -7.78 21.55
C ASP A 22 10.38 -8.08 20.31
N ILE A 23 9.23 -8.74 20.48
CA ILE A 23 8.17 -8.72 19.45
C ILE A 23 7.05 -7.79 19.91
N SER A 24 6.69 -7.84 21.19
CA SER A 24 5.71 -6.94 21.81
C SER A 24 6.19 -5.48 21.83
N THR A 25 7.48 -5.21 22.01
CA THR A 25 8.04 -3.85 21.96
C THR A 25 7.96 -3.24 20.56
N VAL A 26 8.13 -4.06 19.51
CA VAL A 26 7.94 -3.63 18.11
C VAL A 26 6.47 -3.39 17.80
N TYR A 27 5.57 -4.20 18.35
CA TYR A 27 4.11 -3.98 18.25
C TYR A 27 3.63 -2.69 18.93
N TYR A 28 4.30 -2.25 20.00
CA TYR A 28 3.95 -1.02 20.73
C TYR A 28 4.65 0.25 20.22
N ALA A 29 5.68 0.15 19.36
CA ALA A 29 6.54 1.29 19.02
C ALA A 29 6.11 2.14 17.80
N MET A 30 5.04 1.81 17.08
CA MET A 30 4.53 2.67 16.01
C MET A 30 3.00 2.63 15.94
N LYS A 31 2.33 3.42 16.80
CA LYS A 31 0.97 3.90 16.49
C LYS A 31 1.06 4.95 15.37
N PHE A 32 1.46 4.54 14.18
CA PHE A 32 1.32 5.36 12.97
C PHE A 32 -0.12 5.19 12.48
N GLU A 33 -1.01 6.03 12.99
CA GLU A 33 -2.39 6.05 12.51
C GLU A 33 -2.44 6.89 11.23
N ILE A 34 -2.37 6.20 10.08
CA ILE A 34 -2.57 6.84 8.78
C ILE A 34 -4.08 7.08 8.60
N SER A 35 -4.48 8.34 8.49
CA SER A 35 -5.88 8.71 8.28
C SER A 35 -6.36 8.41 6.85
N ASP A 36 -7.67 8.26 6.68
CA ASP A 36 -8.27 8.06 5.35
C ASP A 36 -7.96 9.22 4.39
N ASP A 37 -7.96 10.45 4.91
CA ASP A 37 -7.60 11.65 4.15
C ASP A 37 -6.15 11.63 3.69
N ALA A 38 -5.23 11.12 4.52
CA ALA A 38 -3.83 11.00 4.13
C ALA A 38 -3.66 10.00 2.98
N VAL A 39 -4.35 8.85 3.02
CA VAL A 39 -4.29 7.87 1.92
C VAL A 39 -4.94 8.40 0.64
N LEU A 40 -6.10 9.05 0.75
CA LEU A 40 -6.75 9.66 -0.42
C LEU A 40 -5.90 10.77 -1.03
N LYS A 41 -5.22 11.59 -0.22
CA LYS A 41 -4.25 12.59 -0.71
C LYS A 41 -3.06 11.92 -1.38
N LEU A 42 -2.51 10.86 -0.79
CA LEU A 42 -1.39 10.12 -1.39
C LEU A 42 -1.76 9.59 -2.77
N VAL A 43 -2.92 8.95 -2.90
CA VAL A 43 -3.44 8.46 -4.20
C VAL A 43 -3.63 9.62 -5.17
N GLY A 44 -4.31 10.67 -4.74
CA GLY A 44 -4.62 11.83 -5.57
C GLY A 44 -3.39 12.56 -6.08
N VAL A 45 -2.41 12.82 -5.21
CA VAL A 45 -1.14 13.47 -5.58
C VAL A 45 -0.32 12.56 -6.49
N GLY A 46 -0.23 11.25 -6.20
CA GLY A 46 0.47 10.30 -7.07
C GLY A 46 -0.11 10.29 -8.49
N SER A 47 -1.43 10.19 -8.61
CA SER A 47 -2.12 10.29 -9.90
C SER A 47 -1.93 11.65 -10.56
N ALA A 48 -1.93 12.75 -9.79
CA ALA A 48 -1.72 14.10 -10.33
C ALA A 48 -0.32 14.27 -10.92
N VAL A 49 0.73 13.82 -10.22
CA VAL A 49 2.10 13.85 -10.73
C VAL A 49 2.22 13.04 -12.02
N HIS A 50 1.61 11.84 -12.06
CA HIS A 50 1.60 11.03 -13.28
C HIS A 50 0.86 11.73 -14.43
N SER A 51 -0.27 12.39 -14.14
CA SER A 51 -1.02 13.15 -15.14
C SER A 51 -0.21 14.32 -15.72
N VAL A 52 0.52 15.07 -14.87
CA VAL A 52 1.38 16.18 -15.29
C VAL A 52 2.52 15.69 -16.18
N HIS A 53 3.09 14.51 -15.89
CA HIS A 53 4.13 13.93 -16.74
C HIS A 53 3.64 13.76 -18.19
N TRP A 54 2.42 13.25 -18.38
CA TRP A 54 1.81 13.06 -19.69
C TRP A 54 1.30 14.35 -20.34
N LEU A 55 0.83 15.33 -19.56
CA LEU A 55 0.31 16.61 -20.06
C LEU A 55 1.42 17.59 -20.46
N ALA A 56 2.47 17.69 -19.65
CA ALA A 56 3.54 18.68 -19.82
C ALA A 56 4.65 18.15 -20.74
N ASP A 57 5.03 16.88 -20.60
CA ASP A 57 6.10 16.24 -21.38
C ASP A 57 5.69 14.85 -21.89
N GLY A 58 4.63 14.82 -22.71
CA GLY A 58 4.11 13.55 -23.25
C GLY A 58 5.15 12.74 -24.04
N LYS A 59 6.12 13.39 -24.69
CA LYS A 59 7.21 12.70 -25.40
C LYS A 59 8.20 12.05 -24.43
N GLY A 60 8.62 12.77 -23.38
CA GLY A 60 9.47 12.20 -22.33
C GLY A 60 8.78 11.07 -21.60
N ALA A 61 7.50 11.25 -21.24
CA ALA A 61 6.67 10.22 -20.61
C ALA A 61 6.55 8.97 -21.49
N HIS A 62 6.29 9.16 -22.79
CA HIS A 62 6.24 8.03 -23.72
C HIS A 62 7.56 7.26 -23.76
N LYS A 63 8.70 7.96 -23.91
CA LYS A 63 10.02 7.30 -23.92
C LYS A 63 10.37 6.62 -22.61
N PHE A 64 9.88 7.13 -21.49
CA PHE A 64 10.10 6.53 -20.18
C PHE A 64 9.29 5.23 -20.01
N HIS A 65 8.04 5.21 -20.48
CA HIS A 65 7.13 4.08 -20.27
C HIS A 65 7.12 3.04 -21.39
N PHE A 66 7.46 3.44 -22.61
CA PHE A 66 7.37 2.62 -23.81
C PHE A 66 8.74 2.49 -24.50
N ALA A 67 8.95 1.33 -25.12
CA ALA A 67 10.06 1.05 -26.02
C ALA A 67 10.01 1.97 -27.24
N GLU A 68 11.18 2.24 -27.83
CA GLU A 68 11.31 3.14 -28.98
C GLU A 68 10.56 2.68 -30.23
N SER A 69 10.21 1.40 -30.31
CA SER A 69 9.43 0.83 -31.42
C SER A 69 7.95 1.20 -31.39
N VAL A 70 7.43 1.71 -30.26
CA VAL A 70 6.03 2.12 -30.14
C VAL A 70 5.85 3.51 -30.73
N PRO A 71 4.90 3.72 -31.67
CA PRO A 71 4.66 5.02 -32.25
C PRO A 71 4.06 5.98 -31.22
N TYR A 72 4.59 7.20 -31.20
CA TYR A 72 4.11 8.27 -30.34
C TYR A 72 3.09 9.16 -31.05
N ASP A 73 1.97 9.41 -30.39
CA ASP A 73 0.98 10.43 -30.76
C ASP A 73 0.75 11.43 -29.62
N ASP A 74 0.98 12.72 -29.89
CA ASP A 74 0.91 13.79 -28.88
C ASP A 74 -0.53 14.01 -28.40
N THR A 75 -1.52 13.89 -29.29
CA THR A 75 -2.93 14.07 -28.93
C THR A 75 -3.38 12.99 -27.96
N THR A 76 -3.07 11.72 -28.26
CA THR A 76 -3.39 10.57 -27.41
C THR A 76 -2.69 10.68 -26.07
N ALA A 77 -1.40 11.05 -26.05
CA ALA A 77 -0.64 11.24 -24.81
C ALA A 77 -1.26 12.33 -23.91
N ARG A 78 -1.66 13.48 -24.48
CA ARG A 78 -2.31 14.57 -23.74
C ARG A 78 -3.70 14.18 -23.25
N GLN A 79 -4.49 13.48 -24.06
CA GLN A 79 -5.81 12.99 -23.66
C GLN A 79 -5.70 11.99 -22.52
N TYR A 80 -4.70 11.09 -22.57
CA TYR A 80 -4.39 10.17 -21.48
C TYR A 80 -4.02 10.91 -20.20
N GLY A 81 -3.12 11.90 -20.29
CA GLY A 81 -2.78 12.77 -19.16
C GLY A 81 -3.99 13.51 -18.58
N TRP A 82 -4.89 14.02 -19.43
CA TRP A 82 -6.11 14.68 -18.98
C TRP A 82 -7.07 13.71 -18.26
N ALA A 83 -7.25 12.50 -18.78
CA ALA A 83 -8.05 11.46 -18.12
C ALA A 83 -7.48 11.10 -16.73
N LEU A 84 -6.16 10.97 -16.62
CA LEU A 84 -5.49 10.74 -15.34
C LEU A 84 -5.68 11.90 -14.35
N ALA A 85 -5.69 13.15 -14.83
CA ALA A 85 -5.96 14.31 -13.98
C ALA A 85 -7.37 14.26 -13.39
N GLY A 86 -8.37 13.80 -14.16
CA GLY A 86 -9.72 13.56 -13.65
C GLY A 86 -9.77 12.49 -12.57
N LEU A 87 -9.03 11.38 -12.77
CA LEU A 87 -8.89 10.32 -11.76
C LEU A 87 -8.16 10.80 -10.50
N ALA A 88 -7.23 11.75 -10.62
CA ALA A 88 -6.54 12.38 -9.50
C ALA A 88 -7.44 13.35 -8.70
N ALA A 89 -8.30 14.10 -9.40
CA ALA A 89 -9.15 15.11 -8.80
C ALA A 89 -10.16 14.52 -7.81
N MET A 90 -10.74 13.35 -8.11
CA MET A 90 -11.75 12.70 -7.26
C MET A 90 -11.26 12.39 -5.83
N PRO A 91 -10.17 11.62 -5.61
CA PRO A 91 -9.67 11.34 -4.27
C PRO A 91 -9.17 12.60 -3.56
N LEU A 92 -8.62 13.58 -4.28
CA LEU A 92 -8.26 14.88 -3.68
C LEU A 92 -9.48 15.63 -3.17
N ALA A 93 -10.53 15.73 -3.98
CA ALA A 93 -11.77 16.39 -3.60
C ALA A 93 -12.43 15.69 -2.40
N ILE A 94 -12.49 14.36 -2.40
CA ILE A 94 -13.06 13.57 -1.30
C ILE A 94 -12.21 13.71 -0.02
N SER A 95 -10.88 13.80 -0.14
CA SER A 95 -10.00 14.04 1.01
C SER A 95 -10.13 15.44 1.61
N ALA A 96 -10.58 16.41 0.82
CA ALA A 96 -10.78 17.80 1.24
C ALA A 96 -12.20 18.06 1.74
N ALA A 97 -13.15 17.17 1.46
CA ALA A 97 -14.52 17.30 1.91
C ALA A 97 -14.64 17.08 3.42
N GLU A 98 -15.40 17.97 4.07
CA GLU A 98 -15.78 17.83 5.48
C GLU A 98 -16.91 16.80 5.63
N GLY A 99 -16.78 15.89 6.60
CA GLY A 99 -17.73 14.80 6.81
C GLY A 99 -17.67 13.69 5.75
N GLY A 100 -18.51 12.66 5.91
CA GLY A 100 -18.62 11.57 4.93
C GLY A 100 -17.59 10.44 5.09
N LYS A 101 -17.44 9.89 6.29
CA LYS A 101 -16.61 8.69 6.54
C LYS A 101 -16.89 7.56 5.56
N ASP A 102 -18.17 7.26 5.31
CA ASP A 102 -18.55 6.21 4.36
C ASP A 102 -18.14 6.55 2.93
N ALA A 103 -18.23 7.82 2.52
CA ALA A 103 -17.76 8.27 1.22
C ALA A 103 -16.24 8.11 1.08
N LYS A 104 -15.47 8.45 2.12
CA LYS A 104 -14.01 8.26 2.17
C LYS A 104 -13.64 6.78 2.12
N LYS A 105 -14.29 5.93 2.91
CA LYS A 105 -14.10 4.47 2.90
C LYS A 105 -14.45 3.85 1.55
N ASN A 106 -15.55 4.25 0.94
CA ASN A 106 -15.94 3.77 -0.39
C ASN A 106 -14.97 4.25 -1.48
N ALA A 107 -14.50 5.50 -1.40
CA ALA A 107 -13.49 6.02 -2.31
C ALA A 107 -12.16 5.27 -2.18
N LEU A 108 -11.76 4.91 -0.96
CA LEU A 108 -10.60 4.07 -0.69
C LEU A 108 -10.77 2.65 -1.24
N LYS A 109 -11.95 2.04 -1.09
CA LYS A 109 -12.24 0.72 -1.69
C LYS A 109 -12.16 0.77 -3.22
N ALA A 110 -12.79 1.78 -3.83
CA ALA A 110 -12.78 1.99 -5.27
C ALA A 110 -11.36 2.23 -5.79
N SER A 111 -10.62 3.15 -5.16
CA SER A 111 -9.21 3.41 -5.48
C SER A 111 -8.39 2.12 -5.35
N GLY A 112 -8.55 1.39 -4.25
CA GLY A 112 -7.85 0.13 -3.99
C GLY A 112 -8.08 -0.90 -5.10
N ALA A 113 -9.33 -1.10 -5.51
CA ALA A 113 -9.66 -1.98 -6.63
C ALA A 113 -9.04 -1.51 -7.96
N THR A 114 -9.08 -0.21 -8.25
CA THR A 114 -8.47 0.37 -9.46
C THR A 114 -6.95 0.16 -9.49
N TRP A 115 -6.25 0.43 -8.38
CA TRP A 115 -4.80 0.25 -8.28
C TRP A 115 -4.41 -1.24 -8.40
N LEU A 116 -5.16 -2.16 -7.78
CA LEU A 116 -4.93 -3.59 -7.96
C LEU A 116 -5.18 -4.07 -9.39
N ALA A 117 -6.23 -3.59 -10.05
CA ALA A 117 -6.48 -3.89 -11.45
C ALA A 117 -5.34 -3.38 -12.36
N GLY A 118 -4.83 -2.17 -12.09
CA GLY A 118 -3.65 -1.63 -12.75
C GLY A 118 -2.40 -2.48 -12.51
N SER A 119 -2.16 -2.95 -11.27
CA SER A 119 -1.07 -3.87 -10.96
C SER A 119 -1.15 -5.16 -11.77
N ALA A 120 -2.33 -5.79 -11.83
CA ALA A 120 -2.53 -7.01 -12.60
C ALA A 120 -2.27 -6.80 -14.09
N LEU A 121 -2.73 -5.69 -14.66
CA LEU A 121 -2.48 -5.32 -16.06
C LEU A 121 -0.99 -5.10 -16.34
N LEU A 122 -0.28 -4.39 -15.46
CA LEU A 122 1.16 -4.14 -15.61
C LEU A 122 1.97 -5.43 -15.51
N ALA A 123 1.64 -6.30 -14.55
CA ALA A 123 2.30 -7.60 -14.40
C ALA A 123 2.04 -8.50 -15.62
N TYR A 124 0.82 -8.51 -16.14
CA TYR A 124 0.45 -9.25 -17.36
C TYR A 124 1.22 -8.72 -18.59
N ASN A 125 1.26 -7.39 -18.78
CA ASN A 125 1.98 -6.77 -19.88
C ASN A 125 3.50 -7.01 -19.81
N GLY A 126 4.07 -6.98 -18.60
CA GLY A 126 5.46 -7.35 -18.36
C GLY A 126 5.74 -8.80 -18.73
N HIS A 127 4.88 -9.73 -18.30
CA HIS A 127 5.04 -11.17 -18.53
C HIS A 127 4.90 -11.59 -19.99
N GLU A 128 3.90 -11.08 -20.69
CA GLU A 128 3.60 -11.50 -22.06
C GLU A 128 4.48 -10.80 -23.10
N HIS A 129 5.29 -9.80 -22.71
CA HIS A 129 6.08 -8.93 -23.60
C HIS A 129 5.28 -8.33 -24.77
N LYS A 130 3.96 -8.22 -24.62
CA LYS A 130 3.06 -7.86 -25.73
C LYS A 130 3.03 -6.37 -26.07
N GLY A 131 3.71 -5.52 -25.31
CA GLY A 131 3.33 -4.10 -25.24
C GLY A 131 4.32 -3.08 -25.78
N GLY A 132 5.57 -3.45 -26.09
CA GLY A 132 6.60 -2.43 -26.30
C GLY A 132 6.71 -1.50 -25.08
N GLN A 133 6.62 -2.04 -23.87
CA GLN A 133 6.85 -1.34 -22.60
C GLN A 133 8.07 -1.97 -21.92
N GLU A 134 8.83 -1.19 -21.15
CA GLU A 134 10.04 -1.68 -20.49
C GLU A 134 9.68 -2.63 -19.33
N GLU A 135 10.20 -3.86 -19.38
CA GLU A 135 9.77 -4.97 -18.51
C GLU A 135 10.02 -4.69 -17.03
N ASN A 136 11.22 -4.22 -16.67
CA ASN A 136 11.57 -4.00 -15.27
C ASN A 136 10.71 -2.89 -14.65
N LEU A 137 10.43 -1.85 -15.43
CA LEU A 137 9.56 -0.75 -15.07
C LEU A 137 8.12 -1.24 -14.90
N MET A 138 7.65 -2.16 -15.75
CA MET A 138 6.31 -2.74 -15.60
C MET A 138 6.17 -3.52 -14.29
N TYR A 139 7.13 -4.37 -13.94
CA TYR A 139 7.08 -5.10 -12.67
C TYR A 139 7.25 -4.18 -11.46
N ALA A 140 8.17 -3.23 -11.51
CA ALA A 140 8.33 -2.24 -10.45
C ALA A 140 7.05 -1.41 -10.25
N ALA A 141 6.44 -0.96 -11.35
CA ALA A 141 5.16 -0.25 -11.32
C ALA A 141 4.05 -1.17 -10.81
N ALA A 142 4.00 -2.46 -11.20
CA ALA A 142 3.01 -3.41 -10.73
C ALA A 142 3.08 -3.61 -9.20
N VAL A 143 4.29 -3.67 -8.63
CA VAL A 143 4.48 -3.74 -7.17
C VAL A 143 4.03 -2.46 -6.50
N GLY A 144 4.38 -1.29 -7.05
CA GLY A 144 3.93 0.00 -6.52
C GLY A 144 2.40 0.13 -6.52
N HIS A 145 1.75 -0.28 -7.62
CA HIS A 145 0.30 -0.33 -7.73
C HIS A 145 -0.32 -1.32 -6.74
N ALA A 146 0.28 -2.50 -6.56
CA ALA A 146 -0.19 -3.50 -5.60
C ALA A 146 -0.13 -2.98 -4.17
N ALA A 147 0.98 -2.34 -3.78
CA ALA A 147 1.17 -1.78 -2.46
C ALA A 147 0.16 -0.66 -2.16
N LEU A 148 -0.04 0.26 -3.10
CA LEU A 148 -1.01 1.34 -2.95
C LEU A 148 -2.45 0.81 -2.95
N GLY A 149 -2.75 -0.17 -3.80
CA GLY A 149 -4.05 -0.84 -3.84
C GLY A 149 -4.39 -1.54 -2.52
N ALA A 150 -3.42 -2.29 -1.97
CA ALA A 150 -3.55 -2.95 -0.67
C ALA A 150 -3.72 -1.94 0.47
N LEU A 151 -2.95 -0.85 0.49
CA LEU A 151 -3.07 0.22 1.48
C LEU A 151 -4.47 0.86 1.45
N CYS A 152 -4.98 1.16 0.26
CA CYS A 152 -6.32 1.73 0.09
C CYS A 152 -7.41 0.76 0.55
N LEU A 153 -7.33 -0.52 0.18
CA LEU A 153 -8.30 -1.52 0.64
C LEU A 153 -8.23 -1.74 2.15
N TRP A 154 -7.03 -1.80 2.72
CA TRP A 154 -6.84 -1.96 4.16
C TRP A 154 -7.52 -0.81 4.92
N ARG A 155 -7.29 0.45 4.52
CA ARG A 155 -7.96 1.60 5.14
C ARG A 155 -9.45 1.67 4.84
N GLY A 156 -9.87 1.34 3.62
CA GLY A 156 -11.27 1.34 3.21
C GLY A 156 -12.11 0.28 3.91
N LEU A 157 -11.51 -0.84 4.29
CA LEU A 157 -12.17 -1.95 5.00
C LEU A 157 -11.98 -1.91 6.52
N ALA A 158 -11.02 -1.12 7.02
CA ALA A 158 -10.81 -0.97 8.45
C ALA A 158 -12.07 -0.39 9.12
N GLU A 159 -12.60 -1.12 10.10
CA GLU A 159 -13.57 -0.58 11.04
C GLU A 159 -12.82 0.36 11.99
N ASP A 160 -13.22 1.63 12.04
CA ASP A 160 -12.65 2.54 13.05
C ASP A 160 -13.06 2.00 14.43
N GLU A 161 -12.08 1.76 15.28
CA GLU A 161 -12.16 0.91 16.46
C GLU A 161 -13.41 1.18 17.33
N LYS A 162 -14.31 0.18 17.39
CA LYS A 162 -15.27 0.01 18.51
C LYS A 162 -14.58 -0.43 19.82
N TRP A 163 -13.26 -0.58 19.83
CA TRP A 163 -12.48 -1.15 20.92
C TRP A 163 -12.39 -0.24 22.16
N GLU A 164 -12.70 1.04 22.06
CA GLU A 164 -12.75 1.92 23.25
C GLU A 164 -14.01 1.72 24.11
N LYS A 165 -15.12 1.18 23.59
CA LYS A 165 -16.32 0.99 24.43
C LYS A 165 -16.28 -0.31 25.23
N THR A 166 -15.69 -1.39 24.70
CA THR A 166 -15.70 -2.70 25.37
C THR A 166 -14.63 -2.87 26.45
N LEU A 167 -13.58 -2.03 26.47
CA LEU A 167 -12.51 -2.11 27.48
C LEU A 167 -12.79 -1.29 28.76
N PHE A 168 -13.76 -0.37 28.71
CA PHE A 168 -14.11 0.49 29.85
C PHE A 168 -15.54 0.24 30.38
N GLU A 169 -16.45 -0.38 29.61
CA GLU A 169 -17.78 -0.74 30.13
C GLU A 169 -17.76 -1.94 31.10
N ASP A 170 -16.67 -2.71 31.17
CA ASP A 170 -16.52 -3.85 32.09
C ASP A 170 -15.83 -3.49 33.42
N LYS A 171 -15.40 -2.23 33.62
CA LYS A 171 -14.78 -1.80 34.89
C LYS A 171 -15.74 -1.17 35.90
N ASP A 172 -16.99 -0.94 35.53
CA ASP A 172 -18.00 -0.32 36.39
C ASP A 172 -19.05 -1.32 36.91
N LYS A 173 -18.77 -2.63 36.80
CA LYS A 173 -19.59 -3.71 37.36
C LYS A 173 -18.75 -4.58 38.28
N ASP A 174 -18.37 -4.05 39.43
CA ASP A 174 -18.07 -4.83 40.65
C ASP A 174 -18.26 -3.94 41.89
#